data_AF-A0A150WWC7-F1
#
_entry.id   AF-A0A150WWC7-F1
#
_cell.length_a   1.000
_cell.length_b   1.000
_cell.length_c   1.000
_cell.angle_alpha   90.00
_cell.angle_beta   90.00
_cell.angle_gamma   90.00
#
_symmetry.space_group_name_H-M   'P 1'
#
loop_
_entity.id
_entity.type
_entity.pdbx_description
1 polymer ?
#
loop_
_entity_poly.entity_id
_entity_poly.type
_entity_poly.pdbx_seq_one_letter_code
_entity_poly.pdbx_strand_id
1 'polypeptide(L)'
;MKSFVLIVSFFISSICSAALPSAVYEIPGVEDPDLAHYEIESLKMDIDEDRIRIDYVLPLDLTGAKNRIRAEGVIGSDSKASLRGPHSDFVCDLLQEKCEVRYNDLTIDESLVRARLEGKKLSHAQIEQRLQVTRRFSGDPIGIIHLK
;
A
#
# COMPACT_ATOMS: atom_id res chain seq x y z
N MET A 1 -57.35 -22.30 25.70
CA MET A 1 -56.09 -21.83 26.31
C MET A 1 -55.17 -21.37 25.20
N LYS A 2 -54.60 -20.17 25.37
CA LYS A 2 -53.72 -19.45 24.45
C LYS A 2 -52.34 -20.13 24.41
N SER A 3 -51.75 -20.35 23.24
CA SER A 3 -50.29 -20.44 23.02
C SER A 3 -50.01 -20.24 21.54
N PHE A 4 -49.66 -19.02 21.13
CA PHE A 4 -48.29 -18.49 21.00
C PHE A 4 -47.61 -18.91 19.70
N VAL A 5 -47.78 -18.02 18.73
CA VAL A 5 -47.05 -17.89 17.47
C VAL A 5 -45.59 -17.58 17.78
N LEU A 6 -44.66 -18.31 17.17
CA LEU A 6 -43.23 -17.96 17.13
C LEU A 6 -42.83 -17.77 15.66
N ILE A 7 -42.90 -16.52 15.22
CA ILE A 7 -42.32 -16.05 13.95
C ILE A 7 -40.83 -15.86 14.22
N VAL A 8 -40.01 -16.75 13.69
CA VAL A 8 -38.54 -16.60 13.71
C VAL A 8 -38.18 -15.65 12.55
N SER A 9 -38.05 -14.37 12.87
CA SER A 9 -37.52 -13.36 11.94
C SER A 9 -36.02 -13.56 11.76
N PHE A 10 -35.65 -14.11 10.61
CA PHE A 10 -34.26 -14.23 10.16
C PHE A 10 -33.78 -12.85 9.69
N PHE A 11 -33.18 -12.07 10.59
CA PHE A 11 -32.46 -10.84 10.25
C PHE A 11 -31.18 -11.22 9.49
N ILE A 12 -31.23 -11.15 8.16
CA ILE A 12 -30.03 -11.17 7.32
C ILE A 12 -29.38 -9.80 7.49
N SER A 13 -28.45 -9.69 8.43
CA SER A 13 -27.57 -8.54 8.58
C SER A 13 -26.67 -8.44 7.35
N SER A 14 -27.00 -7.51 6.46
CA SER A 14 -26.16 -7.07 5.35
C SER A 14 -24.78 -6.67 5.87
N ILE A 15 -23.78 -7.49 5.59
CA ILE A 15 -22.37 -7.16 5.80
C ILE A 15 -22.04 -6.12 4.73
N CYS A 16 -22.14 -4.84 5.09
CA CYS A 16 -21.62 -3.74 4.30
C CYS A 16 -20.09 -3.77 4.45
N SER A 17 -19.41 -4.60 3.65
CA SER A 17 -17.95 -4.51 3.50
C SER A 17 -17.66 -3.22 2.75
N ALA A 18 -17.43 -2.13 3.48
CA ALA A 18 -16.82 -0.94 2.90
C ALA A 18 -15.43 -1.35 2.41
N ALA A 19 -15.24 -1.34 1.09
CA ALA A 19 -13.91 -1.49 0.50
C ALA A 19 -13.02 -0.39 1.07
N LEU A 20 -11.96 -0.79 1.76
CA LEU A 20 -10.94 0.14 2.25
C LEU A 20 -10.38 0.93 1.05
N PRO A 21 -10.04 2.21 1.21
CA PRO A 21 -9.46 2.99 0.12
C PRO A 21 -8.17 2.31 -0.35
N SER A 22 -8.14 1.88 -1.62
CA SER A 22 -6.93 1.33 -2.22
C SER A 22 -6.00 2.47 -2.55
N ALA A 23 -4.93 2.61 -1.76
CA ALA A 23 -3.84 3.52 -2.07
C ALA A 23 -3.03 3.01 -3.26
N VAL A 24 -2.42 3.92 -4.00
CA VAL A 24 -1.55 3.58 -5.13
C VAL A 24 -0.12 3.95 -4.77
N TYR A 25 0.79 3.01 -4.97
CA TYR A 25 2.22 3.20 -4.85
C TYR A 25 2.81 3.51 -6.23
N GLU A 26 3.66 4.52 -6.33
CA GLU A 26 4.33 4.95 -7.54
C GLU A 26 5.85 4.89 -7.35
N ILE A 27 6.56 4.37 -8.36
CA ILE A 27 8.01 4.45 -8.49
C ILE A 27 8.39 5.70 -9.30
N PRO A 28 9.01 6.72 -8.68
CA PRO A 28 9.34 7.96 -9.36
C PRO A 28 10.38 7.75 -10.46
N GLY A 29 10.21 8.49 -11.56
CA GLY A 29 11.15 8.48 -12.69
C GLY A 29 11.07 7.25 -13.61
N VAL A 30 9.99 6.47 -13.52
CA VAL A 30 9.58 5.49 -14.53
C VAL A 30 8.58 6.17 -15.46
N GLU A 31 8.87 6.24 -16.76
CA GLU A 31 8.04 7.00 -17.72
C GLU A 31 6.71 6.31 -18.04
N ASP A 32 6.70 4.98 -18.07
CA ASP A 32 5.51 4.18 -18.35
C ASP A 32 4.64 4.06 -17.08
N PRO A 33 3.42 4.63 -17.06
CA PRO A 33 2.54 4.57 -15.90
C PRO A 33 2.17 3.14 -15.49
N ASP A 34 2.07 2.21 -16.44
CA ASP A 34 1.68 0.81 -16.17
C ASP A 34 2.79 0.05 -15.42
N LEU A 35 4.02 0.54 -15.52
CA LEU A 35 5.20 0.01 -14.83
C LEU A 35 5.52 0.77 -13.54
N ALA A 36 5.13 2.05 -13.46
CA ALA A 36 5.38 2.91 -12.32
C ALA A 36 4.42 2.64 -11.15
N HIS A 37 3.16 2.29 -11.43
CA HIS A 37 2.10 2.19 -10.41
C HIS A 37 1.82 0.76 -9.95
N TYR A 38 1.59 0.62 -8.64
CA TYR A 38 1.27 -0.62 -7.97
C TYR A 38 0.15 -0.38 -6.96
N GLU A 39 -0.78 -1.32 -6.85
CA GLU A 39 -1.86 -1.22 -5.87
C GLU A 39 -1.37 -1.65 -4.48
N ILE A 40 -1.75 -0.89 -3.45
CA ILE A 40 -1.57 -1.28 -2.05
C ILE A 40 -2.87 -1.91 -1.56
N GLU A 41 -2.85 -3.23 -1.36
CA GLU A 41 -4.06 -4.00 -0.99
C GLU A 41 -4.66 -3.59 0.37
N SER A 42 -3.83 -3.16 1.32
CA SER A 42 -4.29 -2.77 2.65
C SER A 42 -3.39 -1.69 3.24
N LEU A 43 -3.76 -0.44 3.01
CA LEU A 43 -3.21 0.70 3.74
C LEU A 43 -4.11 1.05 4.91
N LYS A 44 -3.54 1.11 6.11
CA LYS A 44 -4.19 1.64 7.30
C LYS A 44 -3.55 2.97 7.65
N MET A 45 -4.39 3.99 7.75
CA MET A 45 -4.02 5.32 8.21
C MET A 45 -4.90 5.68 9.38
N ASP A 46 -4.28 5.90 10.54
CA ASP A 46 -4.95 6.37 11.75
C ASP A 46 -4.49 7.81 12.01
N ILE A 47 -5.45 8.73 12.13
CA ILE A 47 -5.20 10.12 12.53
C ILE A 47 -5.91 10.36 13.85
N ASP A 48 -5.16 10.79 14.86
CA ASP A 48 -5.63 11.11 16.20
C ASP A 48 -5.06 12.46 16.64
N GLU A 49 -5.90 13.48 16.73
CA GLU A 49 -5.51 14.88 16.94
C GLU A 49 -4.46 15.35 15.91
N ASP A 50 -3.21 15.50 16.34
CA ASP A 50 -2.07 15.90 15.53
C ASP A 50 -1.15 14.72 15.17
N ARG A 51 -1.49 13.50 15.55
CA ARG A 51 -0.69 12.30 15.29
C ARG A 51 -1.23 11.53 14.10
N ILE A 52 -0.32 11.08 13.26
CA ILE A 52 -0.62 10.21 12.12
C ILE A 52 0.21 8.93 12.22
N ARG A 53 -0.44 7.80 11.94
CA ARG A 53 0.20 6.49 11.82
C ARG A 53 -0.19 5.83 10.50
N ILE A 54 0.79 5.24 9.81
CA ILE A 54 0.62 4.49 8.58
C ILE A 54 1.12 3.05 8.79
N ASP A 55 0.33 2.05 8.38
CA ASP A 55 0.71 0.63 8.35
C ASP A 55 0.21 0.00 7.03
N TYR A 56 1.14 -0.56 6.25
CA TYR A 56 0.82 -1.29 5.01
C TYR A 56 1.88 -2.33 4.68
N VAL A 57 1.63 -3.09 3.61
CA VAL A 57 2.60 -4.02 3.03
C VAL A 57 2.96 -3.52 1.63
N LEU A 58 4.26 -3.45 1.33
CA LEU A 58 4.71 -3.10 -0.02
C LEU A 58 4.21 -4.13 -1.05
N PRO A 59 3.90 -3.69 -2.28
CA PRO A 59 3.44 -4.58 -3.34
C PRO A 59 4.40 -5.75 -3.58
N LEU A 60 3.87 -6.97 -3.60
CA LEU A 60 4.67 -8.18 -3.79
C LEU A 60 5.15 -8.33 -5.24
N ASP A 61 4.49 -7.69 -6.19
CA ASP A 61 4.95 -7.63 -7.59
C ASP A 61 6.16 -6.71 -7.78
N LEU A 62 6.49 -5.91 -6.75
CA LEU A 62 7.67 -5.04 -6.73
C LEU A 62 8.79 -5.66 -5.90
N THR A 63 8.46 -6.28 -4.76
CA THR A 63 9.47 -6.70 -3.77
C THR A 63 9.70 -8.21 -3.72
N GLY A 64 8.74 -9.04 -4.14
CA GLY A 64 8.83 -10.50 -4.07
C GLY A 64 8.70 -11.07 -2.65
N ALA A 65 9.09 -10.31 -1.63
CA ALA A 65 8.99 -10.64 -0.22
C ALA A 65 8.08 -9.66 0.53
N LYS A 66 7.48 -10.14 1.63
CA LYS A 66 6.58 -9.31 2.43
C LYS A 66 7.36 -8.28 3.24
N ASN A 67 7.28 -7.02 2.84
CA ASN A 67 7.82 -5.89 3.60
C ASN A 67 6.67 -5.12 4.24
N ARG A 68 6.49 -5.26 5.56
CA ARG A 68 5.50 -4.50 6.32
C ARG A 68 6.11 -3.19 6.78
N ILE A 69 5.49 -2.10 6.39
CA ILE A 69 5.93 -0.74 6.71
C ILE A 69 5.03 -0.18 7.81
N ARG A 70 5.66 0.42 8.81
CA ARG A 70 4.98 1.15 9.88
C ARG A 70 5.73 2.43 10.16
N ALA A 71 5.05 3.55 10.12
CA ALA A 71 5.61 4.83 10.50
C ALA A 71 4.59 5.66 11.25
N GLU A 72 5.08 6.50 12.16
CA GLU A 72 4.26 7.45 12.89
C GLU A 72 4.96 8.80 12.99
N GLY A 73 4.17 9.85 13.15
CA GLY A 73 4.65 11.22 13.16
C GLY A 73 3.61 12.21 13.64
N VAL A 74 3.94 13.48 13.50
CA VAL A 74 3.08 14.61 13.88
C VAL A 74 2.76 15.42 12.63
N ILE A 75 1.50 15.87 12.54
CA ILE A 75 0.97 16.76 11.52
C ILE A 75 1.32 18.19 11.93
N GLY A 76 2.12 18.85 11.10
CA GLY A 76 2.47 20.26 11.23
C GLY A 76 1.29 21.18 10.93
N SER A 77 1.43 22.45 11.31
CA SER A 77 0.42 23.49 11.07
C SER A 77 0.18 23.79 9.58
N ASP A 78 1.08 23.34 8.70
CA ASP A 78 1.00 23.47 7.24
C ASP A 78 0.36 22.24 6.57
N SER A 79 -0.30 21.37 7.34
CA SER A 79 -0.87 20.10 6.89
C SER A 79 0.16 19.11 6.31
N LYS A 80 1.45 19.32 6.60
CA LYS A 80 2.50 18.36 6.28
C LYS A 80 2.85 17.51 7.49
N ALA A 81 3.12 16.23 7.27
CA ALA A 81 3.56 15.34 8.33
C ALA A 81 4.92 14.74 7.99
N SER A 82 5.79 14.64 9.00
CA SER A 82 7.03 13.87 8.93
C SER A 82 6.89 12.63 9.79
N LEU A 83 6.91 11.44 9.18
CA LEU A 83 6.75 10.18 9.90
C LEU A 83 8.06 9.39 9.84
N ARG A 84 8.34 8.67 10.92
CA ARG A 84 9.47 7.73 10.97
C ARG A 84 9.01 6.36 11.42
N GLY A 85 9.62 5.35 10.84
CA GLY A 85 9.47 3.95 11.17
C GLY A 85 10.82 3.28 11.36
N PRO A 86 10.84 1.99 11.74
CA PRO A 86 12.09 1.23 11.85
C PRO A 86 12.91 1.17 10.56
N HIS A 87 12.25 1.22 9.40
CA HIS A 87 12.85 0.99 8.09
C HIS A 87 12.38 2.00 7.04
N SER A 88 11.87 3.15 7.46
CA SER A 88 11.18 4.08 6.56
C SER A 88 11.09 5.49 7.11
N ASP A 89 11.30 6.47 6.25
CA ASP A 89 11.07 7.89 6.51
C ASP A 89 10.06 8.43 5.50
N PHE A 90 9.06 9.19 5.98
CA PHE A 90 8.00 9.75 5.15
C PHE A 90 7.93 11.27 5.27
N VAL A 91 7.58 11.90 4.16
CA VAL A 91 7.07 13.27 4.11
C VAL A 91 5.72 13.25 3.43
N CYS A 92 4.66 13.53 4.18
CA CYS A 92 3.29 13.55 3.68
C CYS A 92 2.78 14.98 3.54
N ASP A 93 2.16 15.29 2.41
CA ASP A 93 1.31 16.46 2.18
C ASP A 93 -0.14 15.98 2.19
N LEU A 94 -0.85 16.24 3.30
CA LEU A 94 -2.21 15.73 3.50
C LEU A 94 -3.25 16.47 2.65
N LEU A 95 -2.94 17.68 2.18
CA LEU A 95 -3.82 18.42 1.28
C LEU A 95 -3.73 17.89 -0.16
N GLN A 96 -2.57 17.36 -0.54
CA GLN A 96 -2.35 16.69 -1.83
C GLN A 96 -2.58 15.19 -1.76
N GLU A 97 -2.98 14.65 -0.60
CA GLU A 97 -3.20 13.22 -0.40
C GLU A 97 -1.98 12.38 -0.82
N LYS A 98 -0.76 12.89 -0.57
CA LYS A 98 0.48 12.32 -1.09
C LYS A 98 1.52 12.12 0.01
N CYS A 99 2.19 10.98 0.04
CA CYS A 99 3.36 10.73 0.89
C CYS A 99 4.56 10.29 0.07
N GLU A 100 5.67 11.03 0.17
CA GLU A 100 6.96 10.60 -0.33
C GLU A 100 7.65 9.75 0.74
N VAL A 101 8.20 8.60 0.35
CA VAL A 101 8.79 7.64 1.28
C VAL A 101 10.14 7.17 0.78
N ARG A 102 11.08 7.04 1.71
CA ARG A 102 12.36 6.35 1.51
C ARG A 102 12.45 5.19 2.49
N TYR A 103 12.88 4.04 2.01
CA TYR A 103 13.08 2.86 2.86
C TYR A 103 14.56 2.57 3.07
N ASN A 104 14.83 1.80 4.12
CA ASN A 104 16.13 1.20 4.37
C ASN A 104 15.90 -0.30 4.67
N ASP A 105 16.89 -1.14 4.38
CA ASP A 105 16.89 -2.57 4.77
C ASP A 105 15.67 -3.38 4.29
N LEU A 106 15.13 -3.07 3.10
CA LEU A 106 14.07 -3.88 2.49
C LEU A 106 14.59 -5.25 2.06
N THR A 107 13.74 -6.26 2.22
CA THR A 107 13.99 -7.58 1.60
C THR A 107 13.39 -7.60 0.21
N ILE A 108 14.23 -7.70 -0.81
CA ILE A 108 13.80 -7.79 -2.22
C ILE A 108 14.30 -9.11 -2.79
N ASP A 109 13.37 -9.90 -3.31
CA ASP A 109 13.66 -11.18 -3.96
C ASP A 109 13.14 -11.15 -5.40
N GLU A 110 14.06 -10.85 -6.32
CA GLU A 110 13.75 -10.77 -7.76
C GLU A 110 13.22 -12.10 -8.32
N SER A 111 13.65 -13.23 -7.77
CA SER A 111 13.19 -14.55 -8.24
C SER A 111 11.72 -14.78 -7.90
N LEU A 112 11.30 -14.34 -6.71
CA LEU A 112 9.89 -14.38 -6.31
C LEU A 112 9.05 -13.36 -7.07
N VAL A 113 9.60 -12.17 -7.38
CA VAL A 113 8.93 -11.21 -8.28
C VAL A 113 8.67 -11.85 -9.64
N ARG A 114 9.69 -12.45 -10.27
CA ARG A 114 9.55 -13.11 -11.57
C ARG A 114 8.46 -14.18 -11.54
N ALA A 115 8.52 -15.10 -10.58
CA ALA A 115 7.55 -16.18 -10.46
C ALA A 115 6.11 -15.66 -10.31
N ARG A 116 5.94 -14.55 -9.58
CA ARG A 116 4.63 -13.91 -9.39
C ARG A 116 4.11 -13.27 -10.67
N LEU A 117 4.97 -12.56 -11.41
CA LEU A 117 4.62 -11.93 -12.68
C LEU A 117 4.30 -12.97 -13.77
N GLU A 118 5.03 -14.09 -13.80
CA GLU A 118 4.72 -15.25 -14.65
C GLU A 118 3.34 -15.83 -14.30
N GLY A 119 3.01 -15.94 -13.01
CA GLY A 119 1.68 -16.36 -12.55
C GLY A 119 0.53 -15.45 -13.01
N LYS A 120 0.81 -14.18 -13.30
CA LYS A 120 -0.14 -13.22 -13.90
C LYS A 120 -0.27 -13.33 -15.42
N LYS A 121 0.43 -14.29 -16.06
CA LYS A 121 0.41 -14.52 -17.52
C LYS A 121 0.84 -13.30 -18.34
N LEU A 122 1.75 -12.51 -17.80
CA LEU A 122 2.38 -11.42 -18.55
C LEU A 122 3.31 -11.98 -19.63
N SER A 123 3.51 -11.22 -20.70
CA SER A 123 4.51 -11.57 -21.72
C SER A 123 5.92 -11.48 -21.14
N HIS A 124 6.87 -12.21 -21.73
CA HIS A 124 8.28 -12.15 -21.33
C HIS A 124 8.82 -10.72 -21.33
N ALA A 125 8.49 -9.91 -22.35
CA ALA A 125 8.91 -8.51 -22.42
C ALA A 125 8.37 -7.67 -21.25
N GLN A 126 7.09 -7.82 -20.89
CA GLN A 126 6.49 -7.12 -19.75
C GLN A 126 7.11 -7.55 -18.41
N ILE A 127 7.45 -8.83 -18.26
CA ILE A 127 8.14 -9.35 -17.08
C ILE A 127 9.51 -8.68 -16.95
N GLU A 128 10.31 -8.67 -18.02
CA GLU A 128 11.64 -8.05 -17.99
C GLU A 128 11.59 -6.55 -17.70
N GLN A 129 10.62 -5.82 -18.24
CA GLN A 129 10.41 -4.41 -17.92
C GLN A 129 10.10 -4.19 -16.43
N ARG A 130 9.22 -5.00 -15.84
CA ARG A 130 8.91 -4.91 -14.40
C ARG A 130 10.08 -5.33 -13.50
N LEU A 131 10.87 -6.30 -13.93
CA LEU A 131 12.10 -6.67 -13.22
C LEU A 131 13.16 -5.57 -13.30
N GLN A 132 13.24 -4.80 -14.38
CA GLN A 132 14.08 -3.59 -14.44
C GLN A 132 13.64 -2.55 -13.40
N VAL A 133 12.34 -2.31 -13.25
CA VAL A 133 11.81 -1.42 -12.20
C VAL A 133 12.17 -1.94 -10.81
N THR A 134 12.00 -3.24 -10.57
CA THR A 134 12.38 -3.91 -9.32
C THR A 134 13.87 -3.71 -9.00
N ARG A 135 14.76 -3.91 -9.97
CA ARG A 135 16.21 -3.71 -9.80
C ARG A 135 16.56 -2.26 -9.49
N ARG A 136 15.91 -1.30 -10.16
CA ARG A 136 16.09 0.13 -9.87
C ARG A 136 15.64 0.46 -8.45
N PHE A 137 14.45 0.00 -8.06
CA PHE A 137 13.91 0.18 -6.72
C PHE A 137 14.81 -0.45 -5.64
N SER A 138 15.43 -1.58 -5.93
CA SER A 138 16.40 -2.21 -5.02
C SER A 138 17.66 -1.38 -4.79
N GLY A 139 18.05 -0.53 -5.74
CA GLY A 139 19.22 0.35 -5.61
C GLY A 139 18.89 1.67 -4.89
N ASP A 140 17.70 2.22 -5.12
CA ASP A 140 17.21 3.43 -4.48
C ASP A 140 15.72 3.25 -4.12
N PRO A 141 15.42 2.72 -2.91
CA PRO A 141 14.07 2.34 -2.52
C PRO A 141 13.28 3.57 -2.07
N ILE A 142 12.90 4.39 -3.05
CA ILE A 142 12.02 5.55 -2.90
C ILE A 142 10.69 5.30 -3.58
N GLY A 143 9.63 5.90 -3.06
CA GLY A 143 8.37 5.97 -3.79
C GLY A 143 7.41 7.03 -3.29
N ILE A 144 6.26 7.06 -3.95
CA ILE A 144 5.18 7.98 -3.65
C ILE A 144 3.93 7.14 -3.36
N ILE A 145 3.25 7.43 -2.26
CA ILE A 145 1.94 6.87 -1.95
C ILE A 145 0.90 7.95 -2.23
N HIS A 146 -0.04 7.62 -3.10
CA HIS A 146 -1.25 8.40 -3.34
C HIS A 146 -2.36 7.82 -2.47
N LEU A 147 -2.78 8.61 -1.48
CA LEU A 147 -3.92 8.35 -0.61
C LEU A 147 -5.19 8.63 -1.43
N LYS A 148 -6.23 7.82 -1.29
CA LYS A 148 -7.52 7.98 -1.97
C LYS A 148 -8.64 8.15 -0.96
#